data_AF-A0A846Q7C6-F1
#
_entry.id   AF-A0A846Q7C6-F1
#
_cell.length_a   1.000
_cell.length_b   1.000
_cell.length_c   1.000
_cell.angle_alpha   90.00
_cell.angle_beta   90.00
_cell.angle_gamma   90.00
#
_symmetry.space_group_name_H-M   'P 1'
#
loop_
_entity.id
_entity.type
_entity.pdbx_description
1 polymer ?
#
loop_
_entity_poly.entity_id
_entity_poly.type
_entity_poly.pdbx_seq_one_letter_code
_entity_poly.pdbx_strand_id
1 'polypeptide(L)' 'MRRDPVMIMKEILRLLEEEKEEALSLNAIAERTGIHNLTVRRYVRIIEMVRKEPEIEVIKTKHSIIIRMRR' A
#
# COMPACT_ATOMS: atom_id res chain seq x y z
N MET A 1 7.67 -5.86 19.11
CA MET A 1 6.70 -6.93 18.80
C MET A 1 6.58 -7.10 17.30
N ARG A 2 6.59 -8.34 16.78
CA ARG A 2 6.22 -8.57 15.37
C ARG A 2 4.73 -8.26 15.23
N ARG A 3 4.36 -7.32 14.36
CA ARG A 3 2.95 -7.18 13.94
C ARG A 3 2.57 -8.43 13.16
N ASP A 4 1.34 -8.88 13.35
CA ASP A 4 0.78 -10.01 12.63
C ASP A 4 0.71 -9.69 11.11
N PRO A 5 1.19 -10.59 10.22
CA PRO A 5 1.17 -10.39 8.77
C PRO A 5 -0.22 -10.07 8.19
N VAL A 6 -1.26 -10.73 8.69
CA VAL A 6 -2.64 -10.55 8.23
C VAL A 6 -3.14 -9.18 8.67
N MET A 7 -2.79 -8.75 9.88
CA MET A 7 -3.12 -7.40 10.36
C MET A 7 -2.47 -6.31 9.49
N ILE A 8 -1.18 -6.44 9.15
CA ILE A 8 -0.50 -5.50 8.24
C ILE A 8 -1.23 -5.40 6.90
N MET A 9 -1.59 -6.55 6.33
CA MET A 9 -2.28 -6.60 5.04
C MET A 9 -3.66 -5.95 5.11
N LYS A 10 -4.45 -6.25 6.15
CA LYS A 10 -5.76 -5.61 6.39
C LYS A 10 -5.65 -4.10 6.53
N GLU A 11 -4.65 -3.62 7.25
CA GLU A 11 -4.45 -2.19 7.51
C GLU A 11 -4.07 -1.43 6.22
N ILE A 12 -3.17 -2.00 5.41
CA ILE A 12 -2.80 -1.43 4.10
C ILE A 12 -3.99 -1.47 3.14
N LEU A 13 -4.71 -2.59 3.06
CA LEU A 13 -5.90 -2.73 2.22
C LEU A 13 -6.98 -1.71 2.58
N ARG A 14 -7.26 -1.56 3.88
CA ARG A 14 -8.23 -0.58 4.38
C ARG A 14 -7.87 0.84 3.92
N LEU A 15 -6.61 1.25 4.06
CA LEU A 15 -6.17 2.57 3.61
C LEU A 15 -6.31 2.76 2.10
N LEU A 16 -5.94 1.76 1.31
CA LEU A 16 -6.07 1.83 -0.14
C LEU A 16 -7.55 1.86 -0.59
N GLU A 17 -8.44 1.21 0.17
CA GLU A 17 -9.88 1.19 -0.10
C GLU A 17 -10.65 2.38 0.45
N GLU A 18 -10.18 3.04 1.52
CA GLU A 18 -10.76 4.29 2.02
C GLU A 18 -10.43 5.44 1.06
N GLU A 19 -9.25 5.40 0.45
CA GLU A 19 -8.67 6.45 -0.42
C GLU A 19 -8.77 6.10 -1.91
N LYS A 20 -9.88 5.49 -2.35
CA LYS A 20 -10.02 4.84 -3.69
C LYS A 20 -9.60 5.70 -4.89
N GLU A 21 -9.58 7.02 -4.74
CA GLU A 21 -9.20 7.97 -5.81
C GLU A 21 -7.93 8.78 -5.48
N GLU A 22 -7.44 8.73 -4.24
CA GLU A 22 -6.21 9.44 -3.84
C GLU A 22 -4.98 8.55 -4.04
N ALA A 23 -3.99 9.11 -4.72
CA ALA A 23 -2.71 8.45 -4.92
C ALA A 23 -1.84 8.63 -3.66
N LEU A 24 -1.60 7.56 -2.90
CA LEU A 24 -0.81 7.60 -1.67
C LEU A 24 0.64 7.23 -1.94
N SER A 25 1.58 8.01 -1.40
CA SER A 25 2.99 7.59 -1.40
C SER A 25 3.24 6.46 -0.39
N LEU A 26 4.26 5.63 -0.62
CA LEU A 26 4.71 4.65 0.39
C LEU A 26 4.97 5.31 1.76
N ASN A 27 5.56 6.51 1.74
CA ASN A 27 5.83 7.27 2.95
C ASN A 27 4.54 7.66 3.67
N ALA A 28 3.51 8.11 2.94
CA ALA A 28 2.22 8.45 3.51
C ALA A 28 1.54 7.22 4.15
N ILE A 29 1.61 6.06 3.49
CA ILE A 29 1.09 4.81 4.06
C ILE A 29 1.90 4.42 5.30
N ALA A 30 3.22 4.52 5.26
CA ALA A 30 4.10 4.20 6.38
C ALA A 30 3.85 5.09 7.60
N GLU A 31 3.65 6.39 7.39
CA GLU A 31 3.33 7.37 8.42
C GLU A 31 1.98 7.08 9.07
N ARG A 32 0.94 6.83 8.26
CA ARG A 32 -0.43 6.55 8.75
C ARG A 32 -0.53 5.22 9.50
N THR A 33 0.20 4.20 9.05
CA THR A 33 0.15 2.85 9.67
C THR A 33 1.20 2.65 10.76
N GLY A 34 2.24 3.49 10.82
CA GLY A 34 3.45 3.22 11.61
C GLY A 34 4.26 2.01 11.11
N ILE A 35 4.02 1.55 9.88
CA ILE A 35 4.71 0.41 9.27
C ILE A 35 5.85 0.93 8.41
N HIS A 36 7.05 0.37 8.58
CA HIS A 36 8.21 0.78 7.81
C HIS A 36 7.99 0.65 6.29
N ASN A 37 8.48 1.63 5.51
CA ASN A 37 8.34 1.70 4.06
C ASN A 37 8.67 0.39 3.31
N LEU A 38 9.75 -0.28 3.72
CA LEU A 38 10.16 -1.55 3.13
C LEU A 38 9.07 -2.63 3.28
N THR A 39 8.40 -2.66 4.43
CA THR A 39 7.31 -3.59 4.72
C THR A 39 6.08 -3.22 3.90
N VAL A 40 5.68 -1.95 3.89
CA VAL A 40 4.56 -1.48 3.04
C VAL A 40 4.78 -1.90 1.59
N ARG A 41 5.96 -1.64 1.04
CA ARG A 41 6.31 -2.03 -0.34
C ARG A 41 6.18 -3.53 -0.60
N ARG A 42 6.58 -4.37 0.36
CA ARG A 42 6.45 -5.84 0.24
C ARG A 42 4.97 -6.24 0.19
N TYR A 43 4.17 -5.72 1.11
CA TYR A 43 2.75 -6.09 1.19
C TYR A 43 1.92 -5.54 0.04
N VAL A 44 2.21 -4.34 -0.46
CA VAL A 44 1.54 -3.80 -1.65
C VAL A 44 1.76 -4.69 -2.87
N ARG A 45 2.99 -5.21 -3.05
CA ARG A 45 3.27 -6.19 -4.13
C ARG A 45 2.52 -7.50 -3.95
N ILE A 46 2.40 -7.99 -2.72
CA ILE A 46 1.62 -9.20 -2.43
C ILE A 46 0.15 -8.98 -2.77
N ILE A 47 -0.41 -7.83 -2.37
CA ILE A 47 -1.78 -7.45 -2.67
C ILE A 47 -1.99 -7.37 -4.19
N GLU A 48 -1.10 -6.71 -4.92
CA GLU A 48 -1.12 -6.62 -6.39
C GLU A 48 -1.14 -8.00 -7.05
N MET A 49 -0.26 -8.91 -6.61
CA MET A 49 -0.18 -10.27 -7.14
C MET A 49 -1.43 -11.12 -6.90
N VAL A 50 -2.10 -10.92 -5.75
CA VAL A 50 -3.23 -11.76 -5.33
C VAL A 50 -4.56 -11.22 -5.84
N ARG A 51 -4.79 -9.90 -5.71
CA ARG A 51 -6.12 -9.31 -5.85
C ARG A 51 -6.58 -9.25 -7.31
N LYS A 52 -5.65 -9.07 -8.26
CA LYS A 52 -5.87 -8.87 -9.71
C LYS A 52 -6.79 -7.70 -10.09
N GLU A 53 -7.80 -7.35 -9.28
CA GLU A 53 -8.68 -6.19 -9.40
C GLU A 53 -9.05 -5.63 -7.99
N PRO A 54 -9.12 -4.30 -7.79
CA PRO A 54 -8.77 -3.24 -8.74
C PRO A 54 -7.25 -3.18 -8.98
N GLU A 55 -6.82 -2.77 -10.17
CA GLU A 55 -5.40 -2.72 -10.51
C GLU A 55 -4.66 -1.73 -9.60
N ILE A 56 -3.56 -2.17 -9.01
CA ILE A 56 -2.69 -1.28 -8.24
C ILE A 56 -1.67 -0.66 -9.20
N GLU A 57 -1.79 0.65 -9.41
CA GLU A 57 -0.82 1.41 -10.19
C GLU A 57 0.31 1.91 -9.27
N VAL A 58 1.53 1.50 -9.59
CA VAL A 58 2.74 1.93 -8.88
C VAL A 58 3.52 2.92 -9.74
N ILE A 59 3.46 4.20 -9.39
CA ILE A 59 4.17 5.28 -10.08
C ILE A 59 5.48 5.55 -9.35
N LYS A 60 6.61 5.30 -10.01
CA LYS A 60 7.94 5.62 -9.49
C LYS A 60 8.37 6.99 -9.96
N THR A 61 8.67 7.88 -9.02
CA THR A 61 9.25 9.19 -9.30
C THR A 61 10.73 9.19 -8.88
N LYS A 62 11.43 10.30 -9.15
CA LYS A 62 12.82 10.49 -8.70
C LYS A 62 12.97 10.41 -7.16
N HIS A 63 11.93 10.78 -6.40
CA HIS A 63 12.01 10.95 -4.94
C HIS A 63 11.01 10.09 -4.15
N SER A 64 10.02 9.48 -4.82
CA SER A 64 8.93 8.78 -4.15
C SER A 64 8.38 7.63 -4.98
N ILE A 65 7.68 6.73 -4.30
CA ILE A 65 6.84 5.71 -4.92
C ILE A 65 5.41 6.03 -4.51
N ILE A 66 4.55 6.21 -5.50
CA ILE A 66 3.13 6.51 -5.35
C ILE A 66 2.33 5.27 -5.74
N ILE A 67 1.28 4.98 -4.97
CA ILE A 67 0.39 3.85 -5.12
C ILE A 67 -1.03 4.41 -5.30
N ARG A 68 -1.72 3.95 -6.35
CA ARG A 68 -3.12 4.30 -6.62
C ARG A 68 -3.89 3.04 -6.99
N MET A 69 -5.11 2.88 -6.50
CA MET A 69 -6.02 1.85 -7.00
C MET A 69 -6.79 2.39 -8.22
N ARG A 70 -6.73 1.69 -9.35
CA ARG A 70 -7.55 1.96 -10.54
C ARG A 70 -8.78 1.05 -10.53
N ARG A 71 -9.96 1.61 -10.77
CA ARG A 71 -11.19 0.83 -11.02
C ARG A 71 -11.11 0.10 -12.35
#